data_AF-A0AAV9LZI3-F1
#
_entry.id   AF-A0AAV9LZI3-F1
#
_cell.length_a   1.000
_cell.length_b   1.000
_cell.length_c   1.000
_cell.angle_alpha   90.00
_cell.angle_beta   90.00
_cell.angle_gamma   90.00
#
_symmetry.space_group_name_H-M   'P 1'
#
loop_
_entity.id
_entity.type
_entity.pdbx_description
1 polymer ?
#
loop_
_entity_poly.entity_id
_entity_poly.type
_entity_poly.pdbx_seq_one_letter_code
_entity_poly.pdbx_strand_id
1 'polypeptide(L)'
;MMNRKMKSLEDAMKGLRGFDSIHSVKYEELCTFPKVKLSHSYKIPKFEKFSGSRNPFFHLKIYYEKLIGVGNNKGIQIKLFNQSLTGKALEWYFKQDVIKWHTWVDLANAFVDHYKFHVEIALDRISIAKLKRKSTEYFREYVIRWREEDVRVHPPMEESEMIFI
;
A
#
# COMPACT_ATOMS: atom_id res chain seq x y z
N MET A 1 -25.80 59.99 4.94
CA MET A 1 -25.43 59.09 3.81
C MET A 1 -24.56 57.89 4.21
N MET A 2 -23.82 57.91 5.33
CA MET A 2 -22.87 56.84 5.73
C MET A 2 -23.50 55.49 6.13
N ASN A 3 -24.67 55.47 6.79
CA ASN A 3 -25.26 54.22 7.29
C ASN A 3 -25.83 53.29 6.20
N ARG A 4 -26.22 53.81 5.03
CA ARG A 4 -26.70 52.96 3.92
C ARG A 4 -25.56 52.18 3.26
N LYS A 5 -24.38 52.79 3.14
CA LYS A 5 -23.20 52.13 2.57
C LYS A 5 -22.69 51.01 3.48
N MET A 6 -22.70 51.23 4.80
CA MET A 6 -22.33 50.22 5.79
C MET A 6 -23.27 49.01 5.75
N LYS A 7 -24.59 49.26 5.72
CA LYS A 7 -25.59 48.21 5.64
C LYS A 7 -25.54 47.43 4.33
N SER A 8 -25.32 48.14 3.21
CA SER A 8 -25.13 47.50 1.90
C SER A 8 -23.87 46.63 1.85
N LEU A 9 -22.81 47.00 2.57
CA LEU A 9 -21.58 46.20 2.67
C LEU A 9 -21.82 44.95 3.54
N GLU A 10 -22.55 45.09 4.65
CA GLU A 10 -22.94 43.96 5.51
C GLU A 10 -23.82 42.95 4.76
N ASP A 11 -24.81 43.43 4.00
CA ASP A 11 -25.70 42.57 3.21
C ASP A 11 -24.94 41.87 2.06
N ALA A 12 -24.00 42.56 1.41
CA ALA A 12 -23.11 41.96 0.41
C ALA A 12 -22.18 40.89 1.01
N MET A 13 -21.62 41.13 2.21
CA MET A 13 -20.81 40.15 2.93
C MET A 13 -21.64 38.94 3.39
N LYS A 14 -22.92 39.14 3.73
CA LYS A 14 -23.85 38.04 4.07
C LYS A 14 -24.18 37.15 2.86
N GLY A 15 -24.28 37.74 1.67
CA GLY A 15 -24.46 37.02 0.40
C GLY A 15 -23.20 36.26 -0.04
N LEU A 16 -22.01 36.74 0.33
CA LEU A 16 -20.72 36.08 0.05
C LEU A 16 -20.40 34.93 1.03
N ARG A 17 -21.10 34.83 2.17
CA ARG A 17 -21.07 33.64 3.06
C ARG A 17 -21.64 32.37 2.42
N GLY A 18 -21.94 32.38 1.13
CA GLY A 18 -22.13 31.17 0.31
C GLY A 18 -20.82 30.48 -0.09
N PHE A 19 -19.66 31.09 0.17
CA PHE A 19 -18.34 30.54 -0.21
C PHE A 19 -17.37 30.33 0.96
N ASP A 20 -17.81 30.50 2.22
CA ASP A 20 -17.10 29.97 3.39
C ASP A 20 -17.34 28.46 3.57
N SER A 21 -17.39 27.75 2.45
CA SER A 21 -17.15 26.32 2.39
C SER A 21 -15.63 26.09 2.42
N ILE A 22 -14.97 26.50 3.51
CA ILE A 22 -14.05 25.54 4.10
C ILE A 22 -15.01 24.48 4.64
N HIS A 23 -15.35 23.49 3.81
CA HIS A 23 -15.86 22.23 4.34
C HIS A 23 -14.79 21.79 5.31
N SER A 24 -14.99 22.10 6.59
CA SER A 24 -14.13 21.63 7.65
C SER A 24 -14.41 20.13 7.68
N VAL A 25 -13.60 19.40 6.90
CA VAL A 25 -13.75 17.96 6.78
C VAL A 25 -13.54 17.43 8.19
N LYS A 26 -14.56 16.78 8.74
CA LYS A 26 -14.51 16.34 10.13
C LYS A 26 -13.44 15.27 10.26
N TYR A 27 -12.77 15.23 11.42
CA TYR A 27 -11.79 14.19 11.70
C TYR A 27 -12.38 12.78 11.49
N GLU A 28 -13.65 12.62 11.84
CA GLU A 28 -14.42 11.38 11.71
C GLU A 28 -14.73 11.01 10.26
N GLU A 29 -14.75 12.00 9.35
CA GLU A 29 -14.95 11.79 7.90
C GLU A 29 -13.63 11.37 7.22
N LEU A 30 -12.48 11.78 7.75
CA LEU A 30 -11.15 11.44 7.22
C LEU A 30 -10.52 10.20 7.87
N CYS A 31 -10.84 9.93 9.13
CA CYS A 31 -10.19 8.87 9.90
C CYS A 31 -10.99 7.58 9.80
N THR A 32 -10.41 6.57 9.15
CA THR A 32 -10.98 5.23 9.03
C THR A 32 -11.34 4.58 10.38
N PHE A 33 -10.59 4.91 11.44
CA PHE A 33 -10.78 4.35 12.78
C PHE A 33 -10.65 5.45 13.84
N PRO A 34 -11.69 6.29 14.02
CA PRO A 34 -11.62 7.45 14.91
C PRO A 34 -11.64 7.03 16.40
N LYS A 35 -12.23 5.87 16.69
CA LYS A 35 -12.32 5.31 18.06
C LYS A 35 -11.06 4.55 18.51
N VAL A 36 -10.14 4.25 17.58
CA VAL A 36 -8.92 3.50 17.89
C VAL A 36 -7.85 4.45 18.44
N LYS A 37 -7.48 4.22 19.70
CA LYS A 37 -6.42 4.95 20.40
C LYS A 37 -5.21 4.04 20.60
N LEU A 38 -4.03 4.57 20.28
CA LEU A 38 -2.75 3.96 20.65
C LEU A 38 -2.50 4.24 22.14
N SER A 39 -1.90 3.30 22.86
CA SER A 39 -1.47 3.57 24.23
C SER A 39 -0.37 4.63 24.22
N HIS A 40 -0.32 5.45 25.29
CA HIS A 40 0.58 6.60 25.35
C HIS A 40 2.07 6.22 25.32
N SER A 41 2.41 4.99 25.70
CA SER A 41 3.77 4.46 25.70
C SER A 41 4.13 3.69 24.43
N TYR A 42 3.17 3.42 23.53
CA TYR A 42 3.44 2.65 22.33
C TYR A 42 4.17 3.48 21.28
N LYS A 43 5.38 3.05 20.93
CA LYS A 43 6.16 3.64 19.84
C LYS A 43 5.73 3.02 18.52
N ILE A 44 5.31 3.85 17.57
CA ILE A 44 4.98 3.38 16.22
C ILE A 44 6.25 2.81 15.56
N PRO A 45 6.24 1.54 15.12
CA PRO A 45 7.38 0.93 14.44
C PRO A 45 7.65 1.62 13.11
N LYS A 46 8.93 1.64 12.69
CA LYS A 46 9.28 2.00 11.31
C LYS A 46 9.02 0.80 10.41
N PHE A 47 8.06 0.93 9.51
CA PHE A 47 7.74 -0.11 8.53
C PHE A 47 8.61 -0.01 7.29
N GLU A 48 8.93 -1.17 6.71
CA GLU A 48 9.42 -1.19 5.34
C GLU A 48 8.25 -0.88 4.40
N LYS A 49 8.52 -0.13 3.32
CA LYS A 49 7.49 0.36 2.43
C LYS A 49 7.25 -0.61 1.27
N PHE A 50 6.00 -1.00 1.11
CA PHE A 50 5.53 -1.81 -0.01
C PHE A 50 4.94 -0.93 -1.10
N SER A 51 5.47 -1.06 -2.33
CA SER A 51 5.04 -0.30 -3.50
C SER A 51 4.12 -1.08 -4.45
N GLY A 52 3.93 -2.38 -4.23
CA GLY A 52 3.16 -3.26 -5.11
C GLY A 52 3.98 -4.28 -5.90
N SER A 53 5.31 -4.22 -5.86
CA SER A 53 6.18 -5.03 -6.73
C SER A 53 6.85 -6.22 -6.06
N ARG A 54 6.67 -6.42 -4.75
CA ARG A 54 7.30 -7.52 -3.98
C ARG A 54 6.25 -8.50 -3.51
N ASN A 55 6.65 -9.69 -3.06
CA ASN A 55 5.72 -10.70 -2.54
C ASN A 55 4.84 -10.14 -1.39
N PRO A 56 3.50 -10.09 -1.56
CA PRO A 56 2.60 -9.51 -0.56
C PRO A 56 2.56 -10.34 0.74
N PHE A 57 2.66 -11.66 0.67
CA PHE A 57 2.68 -12.51 1.87
C PHE A 57 3.91 -12.23 2.73
N PHE A 58 5.08 -12.10 2.10
CA PHE A 58 6.31 -11.77 2.82
C PHE A 58 6.22 -10.39 3.49
N HIS A 59 5.64 -9.41 2.79
CA HIS A 59 5.38 -8.09 3.39
C HIS A 59 4.46 -8.18 4.61
N LEU A 60 3.36 -8.93 4.53
CA LEU A 60 2.45 -9.13 5.66
C LEU A 60 3.14 -9.79 6.85
N LYS A 61 4.05 -10.75 6.61
CA LYS A 61 4.84 -11.39 7.67
C LYS A 61 5.74 -10.39 8.39
N ILE A 62 6.55 -9.63 7.66
CA ILE A 62 7.44 -8.60 8.24
C ILE A 62 6.60 -7.55 8.99
N TYR A 63 5.49 -7.13 8.39
CA TYR A 63 4.58 -6.18 9.00
C TYR A 63 4.11 -6.64 10.38
N TYR A 64 3.68 -7.91 10.50
CA TYR A 64 3.24 -8.49 11.76
C TYR A 64 4.34 -8.62 12.80
N GLU A 65 5.52 -9.05 12.38
CA GLU A 65 6.69 -9.15 13.27
C GLU A 65 7.05 -7.78 13.87
N LYS A 66 6.73 -6.68 13.19
CA LYS A 66 6.94 -5.32 13.70
C LYS A 66 5.85 -4.83 14.66
N LEU A 67 4.69 -5.49 14.75
CA LEU A 67 3.58 -5.10 15.63
C LEU A 67 3.67 -5.70 17.04
N ILE A 68 4.87 -6.05 17.50
CA ILE A 68 5.09 -6.53 18.87
C ILE A 68 4.53 -5.51 19.88
N GLY A 69 3.74 -5.99 20.84
CA GLY A 69 3.13 -5.15 21.88
C GLY A 69 1.80 -4.48 21.49
N VAL A 70 1.36 -4.57 20.24
CA VAL A 70 0.01 -4.13 19.84
C VAL A 70 -1.08 -5.08 20.35
N GLY A 71 -0.73 -6.34 20.58
CA GLY A 71 -1.69 -7.40 20.87
C GLY A 71 -2.69 -7.62 19.72
N ASN A 72 -3.85 -8.19 20.03
CA ASN A 72 -4.91 -8.46 19.05
C ASN A 72 -5.83 -7.24 18.77
N ASN A 73 -5.32 -6.02 18.93
CA ASN A 73 -6.09 -4.81 18.62
C ASN A 73 -6.17 -4.60 17.10
N LYS A 74 -7.18 -5.22 16.48
CA LYS A 74 -7.42 -5.19 15.03
C LYS A 74 -7.49 -3.76 14.47
N GLY A 75 -8.07 -2.83 15.22
CA GLY A 75 -8.15 -1.43 14.81
C GLY A 75 -6.78 -0.77 14.68
N ILE A 76 -5.86 -1.03 15.61
CA ILE A 76 -4.47 -0.53 15.51
C ILE A 76 -3.74 -1.20 14.34
N GLN A 77 -3.91 -2.52 14.18
CA GLN A 77 -3.29 -3.28 13.08
C GLN A 77 -3.72 -2.69 11.72
N ILE A 78 -5.02 -2.56 11.46
CA ILE A 78 -5.49 -2.01 10.18
C ILE A 78 -5.03 -0.54 10.01
N LYS A 79 -5.14 0.29 11.07
CA LYS A 79 -4.74 1.71 11.01
C LYS A 79 -3.26 1.92 10.70
N LEU A 80 -2.37 1.08 11.26
CA LEU A 80 -0.94 1.16 11.01
C LEU A 80 -0.53 0.56 9.67
N PHE A 81 -1.37 -0.26 9.02
CA PHE A 81 -1.01 -0.90 7.76
C PHE A 81 -0.71 0.09 6.65
N ASN A 82 -1.45 1.20 6.56
CA ASN A 82 -1.18 2.25 5.56
C ASN A 82 0.26 2.84 5.70
N GLN A 83 0.83 2.82 6.92
CA GLN A 83 2.20 3.28 7.17
C GLN A 83 3.24 2.31 6.60
N SER A 84 2.85 1.10 6.23
CA SER A 84 3.71 0.14 5.54
C SER A 84 3.61 0.23 4.02
N LEU A 85 2.73 1.08 3.47
CA LEU A 85 2.50 1.18 2.03
C LEU A 85 3.08 2.48 1.44
N THR A 86 3.33 2.46 0.13
CA THR A 86 3.73 3.64 -0.65
C THR A 86 3.26 3.53 -2.10
N GLY A 87 3.24 4.66 -2.83
CA GLY A 87 2.86 4.72 -4.26
C GLY A 87 1.51 4.07 -4.55
N LYS A 88 1.46 3.24 -5.60
CA LYS A 88 0.25 2.55 -6.05
C LYS A 88 -0.40 1.67 -4.98
N ALA A 89 0.38 1.09 -4.06
CA ALA A 89 -0.14 0.31 -2.96
C ALA A 89 -0.88 1.15 -1.92
N LEU A 90 -0.36 2.35 -1.63
CA LEU A 90 -1.04 3.28 -0.75
C LEU A 90 -2.32 3.83 -1.40
N GLU A 91 -2.27 4.14 -2.70
CA GLU A 91 -3.46 4.55 -3.45
C GLU A 91 -4.53 3.45 -3.48
N TRP A 92 -4.13 2.20 -3.69
CA TRP A 92 -5.04 1.06 -3.62
C TRP A 92 -5.77 1.01 -2.28
N TYR A 93 -5.04 1.15 -1.17
CA TYR A 93 -5.60 1.12 0.19
C TYR A 93 -6.69 2.18 0.40
N PHE A 94 -6.44 3.43 -0.01
CA PHE A 94 -7.41 4.52 0.16
C PHE A 94 -8.60 4.46 -0.81
N LYS A 95 -8.48 3.73 -1.92
CA LYS A 95 -9.61 3.44 -2.82
C LYS A 95 -10.55 2.37 -2.25
N GLN A 96 -10.11 1.61 -1.26
CA GLN A 96 -10.95 0.59 -0.66
C GLN A 96 -11.98 1.24 0.26
N ASP A 97 -13.18 0.66 0.26
CA ASP A 97 -14.16 0.94 1.29
C ASP A 97 -13.72 0.24 2.58
N VAL A 98 -12.85 0.93 3.32
CA VAL A 98 -12.25 0.49 4.57
C VAL A 98 -13.27 0.12 5.65
N ILE A 99 -14.54 0.54 5.52
CA ILE A 99 -15.64 0.11 6.40
C ILE A 99 -15.90 -1.39 6.26
N LYS A 100 -15.57 -1.99 5.10
CA LYS A 100 -15.71 -3.43 4.84
C LYS A 100 -14.68 -4.28 5.57
N TRP A 101 -13.59 -3.70 6.06
CA TRP A 101 -12.55 -4.44 6.78
C TRP A 101 -12.84 -4.42 8.29
N HIS A 102 -13.73 -5.32 8.71
CA HIS A 102 -14.07 -5.49 10.12
C HIS A 102 -12.97 -6.22 10.91
N THR A 103 -12.11 -6.94 10.21
CA THR A 103 -10.98 -7.64 10.79
C THR A 103 -9.70 -7.42 10.00
N TRP A 104 -8.56 -7.66 10.66
CA TRP A 104 -7.29 -7.73 9.96
C TRP A 104 -7.29 -8.77 8.84
N VAL A 105 -7.96 -9.91 9.04
CA VAL A 105 -7.98 -11.01 8.08
C VAL A 105 -8.62 -10.55 6.77
N ASP A 106 -9.68 -9.73 6.84
CA ASP A 106 -10.34 -9.17 5.66
C ASP A 106 -9.40 -8.28 4.85
N LEU A 107 -8.67 -7.39 5.53
CA LEU A 107 -7.65 -6.53 4.90
C LEU A 107 -6.53 -7.37 4.27
N ALA A 108 -5.99 -8.34 5.01
CA ALA A 108 -4.85 -9.14 4.57
C ALA A 108 -5.20 -9.98 3.34
N ASN A 109 -6.38 -10.60 3.33
CA ASN A 109 -6.87 -11.35 2.18
C ASN A 109 -7.09 -10.43 0.97
N ALA A 110 -7.74 -9.28 1.14
CA ALA A 110 -7.94 -8.32 0.05
C ALA A 110 -6.60 -7.82 -0.53
N PHE A 111 -5.61 -7.56 0.33
CA PHE A 111 -4.27 -7.14 -0.08
C PHE A 111 -3.54 -8.23 -0.88
N VAL A 112 -3.55 -9.46 -0.37
CA VAL A 112 -2.96 -10.61 -1.07
C VAL A 112 -3.66 -10.83 -2.40
N ASP A 113 -4.98 -10.85 -2.44
CA ASP A 113 -5.73 -11.09 -3.67
C ASP A 113 -5.46 -10.03 -4.73
N HIS A 114 -5.23 -8.78 -4.33
CA HIS A 114 -4.90 -7.70 -5.25
C HIS A 114 -3.46 -7.76 -5.78
N TYR A 115 -2.49 -8.22 -4.96
CA TYR A 115 -1.07 -8.17 -5.30
C TYR A 115 -0.44 -9.53 -5.65
N LYS A 116 -1.12 -10.66 -5.41
CA LYS A 116 -0.58 -12.01 -5.66
C LYS A 116 -0.12 -12.19 -7.11
N PHE A 117 -0.94 -11.77 -8.07
CA PHE A 117 -0.65 -11.91 -9.49
C PHE A 117 0.36 -10.88 -10.04
N HIS A 118 0.45 -9.70 -9.42
CA HIS A 118 1.38 -8.66 -9.85
C HIS A 118 2.84 -9.02 -9.56
N VAL A 119 3.08 -9.94 -8.62
CA VAL A 119 4.43 -10.41 -8.24
C VAL A 119 4.83 -11.61 -9.05
N GLU A 120 3.98 -12.64 -9.11
CA GLU A 120 4.27 -13.90 -9.82
C GLU A 120 4.50 -13.68 -11.32
N ILE A 121 3.77 -12.77 -11.97
CA ILE A 121 3.89 -12.60 -13.42
C ILE A 121 5.01 -11.61 -13.81
N ALA A 122 5.20 -10.54 -13.03
CA ALA A 122 6.06 -9.41 -13.42
C ALA A 122 7.52 -9.56 -13.00
N LEU A 123 7.82 -10.24 -11.89
CA LEU A 123 9.21 -10.50 -11.48
C LEU A 123 9.79 -11.70 -12.23
N ASP A 124 9.00 -12.72 -12.49
CA ASP A 124 9.55 -14.02 -12.84
C ASP A 124 9.91 -14.13 -14.33
N ARG A 125 8.96 -13.84 -15.22
CA ARG A 125 9.20 -13.91 -16.68
C ARG A 125 10.12 -12.80 -17.19
N ILE A 126 9.96 -11.59 -16.66
CA ILE A 126 10.74 -10.43 -17.12
C ILE A 126 12.19 -10.51 -16.63
N SER A 127 12.44 -11.04 -15.43
CA SER A 127 13.81 -11.14 -14.90
C SER A 127 14.60 -12.24 -15.59
N ILE A 128 13.99 -13.39 -15.86
CA ILE A 128 14.61 -14.47 -16.63
C ILE A 128 14.86 -14.03 -18.08
N ALA A 129 13.86 -13.47 -18.77
CA ALA A 129 14.02 -13.05 -20.17
C ALA A 129 15.06 -11.93 -20.37
N LYS A 130 15.34 -11.15 -19.31
CA LYS A 130 16.38 -10.11 -19.33
C LYS A 130 17.74 -10.61 -18.85
N LEU A 131 17.83 -11.82 -18.31
CA LEU A 131 19.07 -12.37 -17.81
C LEU A 131 20.00 -12.70 -18.99
N LYS A 132 20.89 -11.78 -19.33
CA LYS A 132 21.90 -12.02 -20.35
C LYS A 132 23.17 -12.60 -19.72
N ARG A 133 23.88 -13.41 -20.51
CA ARG A 133 25.24 -13.81 -20.17
C ARG A 133 26.12 -12.57 -20.10
N LYS A 134 26.86 -12.40 -19.00
CA LYS A 134 27.88 -11.38 -18.84
C LYS A 134 29.11 -11.76 -19.68
N SER A 135 29.89 -10.77 -20.11
CA SER A 135 31.13 -11.00 -20.84
C SER A 135 32.24 -11.61 -19.98
N THR A 136 32.12 -11.50 -18.66
CA THR A 136 33.12 -11.93 -17.67
C THR A 136 32.82 -13.27 -17.00
N GLU A 137 31.66 -13.88 -17.26
CA GLU A 137 31.25 -15.14 -16.63
C GLU A 137 31.37 -16.30 -17.62
N TYR A 138 31.72 -17.48 -17.11
CA TYR A 138 31.69 -18.70 -17.91
C TYR A 138 30.25 -19.15 -18.14
N PHE A 139 30.00 -19.85 -19.25
CA PHE A 139 28.66 -20.33 -19.59
C PHE A 139 28.02 -21.18 -18.47
N ARG A 140 28.82 -22.00 -17.77
CA ARG A 140 28.34 -22.80 -16.64
C ARG A 140 27.83 -21.94 -15.47
N GLU A 141 28.50 -20.83 -15.19
CA GLU A 141 28.13 -19.90 -14.12
C GLU A 141 26.83 -19.15 -14.48
N TYR A 142 26.69 -18.78 -15.76
CA TYR A 142 25.43 -18.26 -16.29
C TYR A 142 24.27 -19.23 -16.11
N VAL A 143 24.45 -20.51 -16.48
CA VAL A 143 23.39 -21.54 -16.34
C VAL A 143 23.02 -21.76 -14.88
N ILE A 144 23.98 -21.75 -13.95
CA ILE A 144 23.70 -21.87 -12.50
C ILE A 144 22.91 -20.66 -12.01
N ARG A 145 23.35 -19.44 -12.34
CA ARG A 145 22.68 -18.20 -11.97
C ARG A 145 21.27 -18.09 -12.56
N TRP A 146 21.10 -18.56 -13.79
CA TRP A 146 19.81 -18.65 -14.45
C TRP A 146 18.89 -19.63 -13.72
N ARG A 147 19.38 -20.83 -13.37
CA ARG A 147 18.59 -21.82 -12.61
C ARG A 147 18.25 -21.36 -11.19
N GLU A 148 19.14 -20.64 -10.51
CA GLU A 148 18.87 -20.07 -9.18
C GLU A 148 17.73 -19.04 -9.22
N GLU A 149 17.60 -18.31 -10.33
CA GLU A 149 16.51 -17.36 -10.54
C GLU A 149 15.22 -18.08 -11.03
N ASP A 150 15.35 -19.14 -11.81
CA ASP A 150 14.24 -20.04 -12.23
C ASP A 150 13.56 -20.76 -11.07
N VAL A 151 14.29 -21.19 -10.06
CA VAL A 151 13.71 -21.76 -8.83
C VAL A 151 12.83 -20.75 -8.07
N ARG A 152 13.00 -19.45 -8.31
CA ARG A 152 12.19 -18.39 -7.71
C ARG A 152 10.95 -18.07 -8.53
N VAL A 153 10.83 -18.63 -9.74
CA VAL A 153 9.73 -18.37 -10.67
C VAL A 153 8.52 -19.26 -10.38
N HIS A 154 7.34 -18.64 -10.32
CA HIS A 154 6.07 -19.34 -10.20
C HIS A 154 5.01 -18.82 -11.18
N PRO A 155 4.37 -19.71 -11.97
CA PRO A 155 4.66 -21.14 -12.10
C PRO A 155 6.00 -21.40 -12.83
N PRO A 156 6.60 -22.61 -12.68
CA PRO A 156 7.83 -23.00 -13.38
C PRO A 156 7.68 -22.82 -14.90
N MET A 157 8.74 -22.40 -15.58
CA MET A 157 8.73 -22.27 -17.04
C MET A 157 8.69 -23.66 -17.71
N GLU A 158 7.83 -23.83 -18.71
CA GLU A 158 7.73 -25.10 -19.45
C GLU A 158 8.94 -25.29 -20.37
N GLU A 159 9.32 -26.55 -20.68
CA GLU A 159 10.47 -26.85 -21.55
C GLU A 159 10.38 -26.18 -22.93
N SER A 160 9.16 -26.05 -23.47
CA SER A 160 8.91 -25.36 -24.74
C SER A 160 9.19 -23.86 -24.69
N GLU A 161 9.14 -23.24 -23.51
CA GLU A 161 9.43 -21.82 -23.31
C GLU A 161 10.94 -21.59 -23.10
N MET A 162 11.66 -22.58 -22.56
CA MET A 162 13.12 -22.51 -22.33
C MET A 162 13.95 -22.50 -23.61
N ILE A 163 13.38 -22.93 -24.74
CA ILE A 163 14.06 -23.00 -26.04
C ILE A 163 14.25 -21.60 -26.67
N PHE A 164 13.49 -20.60 -26.22
CA PHE A 164 13.48 -19.25 -26.81
C PHE A 164 14.32 -18.20 -26.04
N ILE A 165 15.12 -18.62 -25.05
CA ILE A 165 16.00 -17.77 -24.22
C ILE A 165 17.46 -18.07 -24.53
#